data_AF-A0A0G0ZYU5-F1
#
_entry.id   AF-A0A0G0ZYU5-F1
#
_cell.length_a   1.000
_cell.length_b   1.000
_cell.length_c   1.000
_cell.angle_alpha   90.00
_cell.angle_beta   90.00
_cell.angle_gamma   90.00
#
_symmetry.space_group_name_H-M   'P 1'
#
loop_
_entity.id
_entity.type
_entity.pdbx_description
1 polymer ?
#
loop_
_entity_poly.entity_id
_entity_poly.type
_entity_poly.pdbx_seq_one_letter_code
_entity_poly.pdbx_strand_id
1 'polypeptide(L)'
;MILSTKNNQGLTLIEVLAVTAIFVIGLAAMLTSAVGIFKSAVFSGDYLVATNLAREAAEIVRNKRDNNFLMDQNWQEGFDYARAVVKPEFAGGVFKGAWSIEEATYSLADCLDVNHSCQFYYDAGTGLYGDSGMTIPSLLPNAVPTKFYRLLEFNEKSCSTELETAGLCVAGEIIGVTVTVHVNWQQGAKWNPVTLETDLYNWQ
;
A
#
# COMPACT_ATOMS: atom_id res chain seq x y z
N MET A 1 -44.91 67.51 -16.64
CA MET A 1 -44.56 66.08 -16.43
C MET A 1 -43.09 66.03 -16.07
N ILE A 2 -42.78 65.54 -14.87
CA ILE A 2 -41.50 65.72 -14.17
C ILE A 2 -40.39 64.89 -14.84
N LEU A 3 -39.20 65.50 -14.88
CA LEU A 3 -37.92 65.06 -15.44
C LEU A 3 -37.34 63.78 -14.82
N SER A 4 -36.38 63.23 -15.58
CA SER A 4 -35.12 62.64 -15.11
C SER A 4 -35.03 61.11 -15.09
N THR A 5 -34.41 60.58 -16.14
CA THR A 5 -33.86 59.22 -16.20
C THR A 5 -32.79 59.04 -15.12
N LYS A 6 -32.99 58.05 -14.25
CA LYS A 6 -32.09 57.67 -13.15
C LYS A 6 -30.64 57.49 -13.63
N ASN A 7 -29.76 58.38 -13.18
CA ASN A 7 -28.39 58.15 -12.72
C ASN A 7 -27.53 57.09 -13.47
N ASN A 8 -26.99 57.45 -14.63
CA ASN A 8 -25.85 56.74 -15.27
C ASN A 8 -24.54 57.16 -14.57
N GLN A 9 -24.24 56.62 -13.39
CA GLN A 9 -22.94 56.84 -12.74
C GLN A 9 -21.89 55.97 -13.44
N GLY A 10 -20.94 56.62 -14.11
CA GLY A 10 -19.75 55.93 -14.60
C GLY A 10 -18.93 55.38 -13.44
N LEU A 11 -18.32 54.22 -13.63
CA LEU A 11 -17.43 53.61 -12.63
C LEU A 11 -16.24 54.54 -12.38
N THR A 12 -15.95 54.81 -11.12
CA THR A 12 -14.77 55.58 -10.75
C THR A 12 -13.51 54.72 -10.86
N LEU A 13 -12.35 55.34 -11.11
CA LEU A 13 -11.08 54.61 -11.19
C LEU A 13 -10.80 53.80 -9.91
N ILE A 14 -11.11 54.36 -8.74
CA ILE A 14 -10.95 53.71 -7.44
C ILE A 14 -11.85 52.48 -7.30
N GLU A 15 -13.07 52.52 -7.85
CA GLU A 15 -14.02 51.41 -7.82
C GLU A 15 -13.58 50.26 -8.73
N VAL A 16 -13.06 50.56 -9.94
CA VAL A 16 -12.48 49.54 -10.82
C VAL A 16 -11.25 48.88 -10.17
N LEU A 17 -10.41 49.66 -9.50
CA LEU A 17 -9.26 49.12 -8.75
C LEU A 17 -9.71 48.23 -7.58
N ALA A 18 -10.73 48.64 -6.84
CA ALA A 18 -11.28 47.83 -5.74
C ALA A 18 -11.89 46.52 -6.26
N VAL A 19 -12.68 46.57 -7.33
CA VAL A 19 -13.31 45.39 -7.95
C VAL A 19 -12.27 44.43 -8.51
N THR A 20 -11.25 44.93 -9.22
CA THR A 20 -10.18 44.07 -9.76
C THR A 20 -9.34 43.44 -8.65
N ALA A 21 -9.06 44.17 -7.55
CA ALA A 21 -8.36 43.61 -6.39
C ALA A 21 -9.14 42.44 -5.76
N ILE A 22 -10.44 42.63 -5.50
CA ILE A 22 -11.32 41.57 -4.97
C ILE A 22 -11.37 40.37 -5.92
N PHE A 23 -11.46 40.64 -7.23
CA PHE A 23 -11.51 39.60 -8.24
C PHE A 23 -10.22 38.76 -8.29
N VAL A 24 -9.05 39.41 -8.22
CA VAL A 24 -7.75 38.71 -8.19
C VAL A 24 -7.61 37.85 -6.93
N ILE A 25 -8.02 38.36 -5.76
CA ILE A 25 -8.01 37.59 -4.51
C ILE A 25 -8.94 36.37 -4.62
N GLY A 26 -10.15 36.56 -5.17
CA GLY A 26 -11.11 35.48 -5.38
C GLY A 26 -10.56 34.39 -6.31
N LEU A 27 -9.95 34.78 -7.44
CA LEU A 27 -9.33 33.84 -8.38
C LEU A 27 -8.15 33.09 -7.75
N ALA A 28 -7.31 33.77 -6.96
CA ALA A 28 -6.20 33.12 -6.27
C ALA A 28 -6.68 32.08 -5.25
N ALA A 29 -7.73 32.40 -4.49
CA ALA A 29 -8.35 31.46 -3.54
C ALA A 29 -8.94 30.23 -4.25
N MET A 30 -9.60 30.42 -5.40
CA MET A 30 -10.15 29.30 -6.19
C MET A 30 -9.03 28.41 -6.74
N LEU A 31 -7.97 29.00 -7.29
CA LEU A 31 -6.86 28.25 -7.87
C LEU A 31 -6.12 27.42 -6.83
N THR A 32 -5.80 28.00 -5.68
CA THR A 32 -5.14 27.29 -4.57
C THR A 32 -6.00 26.13 -4.05
N SER A 33 -7.31 26.32 -3.95
CA SER A 33 -8.25 25.27 -3.57
C SER A 33 -8.29 24.12 -4.60
N ALA A 34 -8.35 24.45 -5.89
CA ALA A 34 -8.34 23.46 -6.96
C ALA A 34 -7.08 22.58 -6.93
N VAL A 35 -5.90 23.20 -6.76
CA VAL A 35 -4.63 22.48 -6.61
C VAL A 35 -4.67 21.55 -5.39
N GLY A 36 -5.25 21.99 -4.29
CA GLY A 36 -5.45 21.17 -3.09
C GLY A 36 -6.29 19.91 -3.36
N ILE A 37 -7.41 20.07 -4.08
CA ILE A 37 -8.30 18.95 -4.45
C ILE A 37 -7.56 17.92 -5.31
N PHE A 38 -6.81 18.35 -6.33
CA PHE A 38 -6.07 17.41 -7.19
C PHE A 38 -5.01 16.62 -6.42
N LYS A 39 -4.25 17.27 -5.53
CA LYS A 39 -3.28 16.58 -4.67
C LYS A 39 -3.97 15.56 -3.77
N SER A 40 -5.11 15.93 -3.18
CA SER A 40 -5.90 15.01 -2.35
C SER A 40 -6.42 13.82 -3.16
N ALA A 41 -6.89 14.02 -4.38
CA ALA A 41 -7.41 12.95 -5.22
C ALA A 41 -6.33 11.93 -5.59
N VAL A 42 -5.14 12.40 -5.99
CA VAL A 42 -3.98 11.52 -6.25
C VAL A 42 -3.58 10.76 -4.99
N PHE A 43 -3.53 11.45 -3.84
CA PHE A 43 -3.23 10.80 -2.56
C PHE A 43 -4.25 9.73 -2.19
N SER A 44 -5.54 10.01 -2.30
CA SER A 44 -6.60 9.04 -2.01
C SER A 44 -6.54 7.83 -2.95
N GLY A 45 -6.22 8.04 -4.23
CA GLY A 45 -6.02 6.96 -5.19
C GLY A 45 -4.86 6.05 -4.79
N ASP A 46 -3.69 6.62 -4.48
CA ASP A 46 -2.52 5.85 -4.07
C ASP A 46 -2.74 5.12 -2.75
N TYR A 47 -3.40 5.76 -1.78
CA TYR A 47 -3.76 5.15 -0.51
C TYR A 47 -4.68 3.94 -0.71
N LEU A 48 -5.65 4.04 -1.62
CA LEU A 48 -6.54 2.92 -1.97
C LEU A 48 -5.75 1.76 -2.61
N VAL A 49 -4.80 2.05 -3.50
CA VAL A 49 -3.95 1.00 -4.08
C VAL A 49 -3.10 0.35 -2.99
N ALA A 50 -2.40 1.14 -2.16
CA ALA A 50 -1.54 0.64 -1.10
C ALA A 50 -2.29 -0.24 -0.09
N THR A 51 -3.50 0.16 0.32
CA THR A 51 -4.34 -0.65 1.22
C THR A 51 -4.79 -1.96 0.60
N ASN A 52 -5.12 -1.98 -0.69
CA ASN A 52 -5.47 -3.22 -1.38
C ASN A 52 -4.26 -4.15 -1.55
N LEU A 53 -3.07 -3.61 -1.88
CA LEU A 53 -1.83 -4.40 -1.93
C LEU A 53 -1.48 -5.01 -0.56
N ALA A 54 -1.73 -4.27 0.53
CA ALA A 54 -1.53 -4.78 1.89
C ALA A 54 -2.50 -5.92 2.22
N ARG A 55 -3.78 -5.76 1.86
CA ARG A 55 -4.81 -6.79 2.05
C ARG A 55 -4.50 -8.05 1.25
N GLU A 56 -4.14 -7.90 -0.02
CA GLU A 56 -3.77 -9.02 -0.88
C GLU A 56 -2.63 -9.85 -0.27
N ALA A 57 -1.59 -9.20 0.24
CA ALA A 57 -0.49 -9.90 0.90
C ALA A 57 -0.95 -10.68 2.14
N ALA A 58 -1.81 -10.09 2.97
CA ALA A 58 -2.38 -10.77 4.13
C ALA A 58 -3.23 -11.98 3.73
N GLU A 59 -4.00 -11.89 2.63
CA GLU A 59 -4.75 -13.04 2.10
C GLU A 59 -3.83 -14.13 1.54
N ILE A 60 -2.70 -13.77 0.92
CA ILE A 60 -1.71 -14.74 0.44
C ILE A 60 -1.13 -15.54 1.61
N VAL A 61 -0.77 -14.88 2.71
CA VAL A 61 -0.28 -15.60 3.91
C VAL A 61 -1.38 -16.49 4.50
N ARG A 62 -2.65 -16.01 4.56
CA ARG A 62 -3.78 -16.86 4.99
C ARG A 62 -3.97 -18.07 4.10
N ASN A 63 -3.93 -17.87 2.79
CA ASN A 63 -4.06 -18.96 1.82
C ASN A 63 -2.91 -19.97 1.97
N LYS A 64 -1.68 -19.51 2.23
CA LYS A 64 -0.54 -20.39 2.49
C LYS A 64 -0.74 -21.23 3.75
N ARG A 65 -1.17 -20.61 4.85
CA ARG A 65 -1.53 -21.34 6.08
C ARG A 65 -2.59 -22.41 5.83
N ASP A 66 -3.68 -22.02 5.18
CA ASP A 66 -4.81 -22.92 4.94
C ASP A 66 -4.41 -24.07 4.00
N ASN A 67 -3.56 -23.78 3.02
CA ASN A 67 -2.98 -24.80 2.15
C ASN A 67 -2.07 -25.78 2.92
N ASN A 68 -1.25 -25.28 3.85
CA ASN A 68 -0.42 -26.13 4.70
C ASN A 68 -1.30 -27.10 5.52
N PHE A 69 -2.41 -26.63 6.08
CA PHE A 69 -3.37 -27.49 6.78
C PHE A 69 -3.98 -28.56 5.87
N LEU A 70 -4.34 -28.21 4.63
CA LEU A 70 -4.89 -29.16 3.66
C LEU A 70 -3.86 -30.21 3.19
N MET A 71 -2.57 -29.92 3.34
CA MET A 71 -1.46 -30.78 2.92
C MET A 71 -0.83 -31.56 4.08
N ASP A 72 -1.43 -31.53 5.28
CA ASP A 72 -0.87 -32.12 6.51
C ASP A 72 0.56 -31.64 6.81
N GLN A 73 0.86 -30.39 6.43
CA GLN A 73 2.14 -29.71 6.69
C GLN A 73 2.07 -28.89 7.97
N ASN A 74 3.23 -28.43 8.46
CA ASN A 74 3.23 -27.47 9.56
C ASN A 74 2.53 -26.18 9.11
N TRP A 75 1.58 -25.69 9.90
CA TRP A 75 0.75 -24.54 9.56
C TRP A 75 1.56 -23.30 9.18
N GLN A 76 2.72 -23.10 9.81
CA GLN A 76 3.64 -21.98 9.57
C GLN A 76 4.67 -22.19 8.46
N GLU A 77 4.67 -23.35 7.79
CA GLU A 77 5.65 -23.67 6.75
C GLU A 77 5.59 -22.66 5.60
N GLY A 78 6.72 -22.00 5.32
CA GLY A 78 6.83 -21.00 4.25
C GLY A 78 6.44 -19.58 4.65
N PHE A 79 6.20 -19.32 5.94
CA PHE A 79 6.13 -17.96 6.49
C PHE A 79 6.67 -17.87 7.93
N ASP A 80 7.59 -18.76 8.27
CA ASP A 80 8.36 -18.83 9.52
C ASP A 80 9.59 -17.88 9.52
N TYR A 81 9.58 -16.88 8.65
CA TYR A 81 10.66 -15.89 8.50
C TYR A 81 10.39 -14.65 9.35
N ALA A 82 11.43 -13.92 9.75
CA ALA A 82 11.23 -12.61 10.38
C ALA A 82 10.59 -11.60 9.40
N ARG A 83 10.99 -11.65 8.12
CA ARG A 83 10.49 -10.78 7.06
C ARG A 83 10.43 -11.52 5.73
N ALA A 84 9.50 -11.12 4.86
CA ALA A 84 9.39 -11.71 3.53
C ALA A 84 8.85 -10.72 2.48
N VAL A 85 9.03 -11.13 1.23
CA VAL A 85 8.36 -10.57 0.05
C VAL A 85 7.50 -11.64 -0.61
N VAL A 86 6.55 -11.22 -1.43
CA VAL A 86 5.60 -12.10 -2.10
C VAL A 86 5.76 -11.98 -3.61
N LYS A 87 5.99 -13.12 -4.26
CA LYS A 87 6.26 -13.20 -5.70
C LYS A 87 5.24 -14.08 -6.40
N PRO A 88 4.79 -13.71 -7.60
CA PRO A 88 3.93 -14.59 -8.38
C PRO A 88 4.73 -15.79 -8.88
N GLU A 89 4.13 -16.98 -8.83
CA GLU A 89 4.74 -18.19 -9.37
C GLU A 89 4.48 -18.30 -10.88
N PHE A 90 5.57 -18.52 -11.63
CA PHE A 90 5.53 -18.72 -13.07
C PHE A 90 6.06 -20.10 -13.43
N ALA A 91 5.38 -20.77 -14.37
CA ALA A 91 5.98 -21.93 -15.04
C ALA A 91 5.79 -21.79 -16.55
N GLY A 92 6.90 -21.78 -17.28
CA GLY A 92 6.91 -21.61 -18.74
C GLY A 92 6.40 -20.25 -19.21
N GLY A 93 6.61 -19.17 -18.46
CA GLY A 93 6.14 -17.82 -18.84
C GLY A 93 4.70 -17.52 -18.48
N VAL A 94 3.99 -18.46 -17.85
CA VAL A 94 2.58 -18.30 -17.51
C VAL A 94 2.42 -18.31 -16.00
N PHE A 95 1.69 -17.32 -15.48
CA PHE A 95 1.29 -17.25 -14.09
C PHE A 95 0.47 -18.49 -13.70
N LYS A 96 0.84 -19.13 -12.59
CA LYS A 96 0.23 -20.40 -12.15
C LYS A 96 -1.02 -20.20 -11.29
N GLY A 97 -1.38 -18.97 -10.95
CA GLY A 97 -2.43 -18.71 -9.98
C GLY A 97 -1.98 -18.92 -8.53
N ALA A 98 -0.67 -18.95 -8.29
CA ALA A 98 -0.07 -19.17 -6.98
C ALA A 98 0.99 -18.10 -6.70
N TRP A 99 1.26 -17.89 -5.42
CA TRP A 99 2.22 -16.92 -4.93
C TRP A 99 3.21 -17.62 -4.00
N SER A 100 4.50 -17.33 -4.18
CA SER A 100 5.55 -17.76 -3.27
C SER A 100 5.87 -16.65 -2.28
N ILE A 101 6.13 -17.05 -1.04
CA ILE A 101 6.65 -16.18 0.01
C ILE A 101 8.14 -16.47 0.12
N GLU A 102 8.97 -15.45 -0.02
CA GLU A 102 10.43 -15.58 0.02
C GLU A 102 11.01 -14.69 1.12
N GLU A 103 11.95 -15.24 1.89
CA GLU A 103 12.62 -14.53 2.97
C GLU A 103 13.30 -13.23 2.48
N ALA A 104 13.11 -12.16 3.25
CA ALA A 104 13.79 -10.90 3.05
C ALA A 104 14.78 -10.66 4.19
N THR A 105 16.07 -10.61 3.87
CA THR A 105 17.15 -10.43 4.86
C THR A 105 17.47 -8.96 5.16
N TYR A 106 16.68 -8.02 4.63
CA TYR A 106 16.89 -6.58 4.73
C TYR A 106 15.75 -5.89 5.49
N SER A 107 16.02 -4.71 6.04
CA SER A 107 14.99 -3.91 6.72
C SER A 107 14.15 -3.10 5.73
N LEU A 108 12.98 -2.62 6.19
CA LEU A 108 12.17 -1.69 5.39
C LEU A 108 12.96 -0.45 5.00
N ALA A 109 13.74 0.14 5.90
CA ALA A 109 14.54 1.33 5.61
C ALA A 109 15.59 1.06 4.51
N ASP A 110 16.31 -0.06 4.59
CA ASP A 110 17.29 -0.43 3.56
C ASP A 110 16.61 -0.67 2.20
N CYS A 111 15.39 -1.21 2.23
CA CYS A 111 14.63 -1.36 1.01
C CYS A 111 14.26 -0.02 0.38
N LEU A 112 13.79 0.95 1.17
CA LEU A 112 13.32 2.22 0.64
C LEU A 112 14.46 3.10 0.11
N ASP A 113 15.64 3.05 0.74
CA ASP A 113 16.72 4.01 0.47
C ASP A 113 17.93 3.42 -0.27
N VAL A 114 18.13 2.09 -0.27
CA VAL A 114 19.37 1.48 -0.75
C VAL A 114 19.16 0.47 -1.87
N ASN A 115 18.43 -0.62 -1.59
CA ASN A 115 18.41 -1.79 -2.49
C ASN A 115 17.17 -1.86 -3.38
N HIS A 116 16.06 -1.23 -2.98
CA HIS A 116 14.77 -1.26 -3.66
C HIS A 116 14.25 -2.69 -3.95
N SER A 117 14.72 -3.68 -3.20
CA SER A 117 14.41 -5.11 -3.37
C SER A 117 12.98 -5.47 -2.94
N CYS A 118 12.24 -4.56 -2.34
CA CYS A 118 10.82 -4.73 -2.00
C CYS A 118 9.93 -3.78 -2.81
N GLN A 119 10.47 -3.18 -3.88
CA GLN A 119 9.69 -2.38 -4.82
C GLN A 119 8.72 -3.27 -5.59
N PHE A 120 7.48 -2.79 -5.73
CA PHE A 120 6.46 -3.43 -6.54
C PHE A 120 6.67 -3.12 -8.02
N TYR A 121 6.44 -4.12 -8.86
CA TYR A 121 6.45 -4.03 -10.31
C TYR A 121 5.04 -4.30 -10.84
N TYR A 122 4.74 -3.69 -11.98
CA TYR A 122 3.50 -3.92 -12.72
C TYR A 122 3.83 -4.31 -14.15
N ASP A 123 3.28 -5.43 -14.61
CA ASP A 123 3.38 -5.84 -16.00
C ASP A 123 2.06 -5.57 -16.74
N ALA A 124 2.10 -4.64 -17.70
CA ALA A 124 0.90 -4.25 -18.45
C ALA A 124 0.40 -5.35 -19.41
N GLY A 125 1.24 -6.31 -19.78
CA GLY A 125 0.86 -7.42 -20.66
C GLY A 125 -0.04 -8.45 -19.97
N THR A 126 0.25 -8.76 -18.71
CA THR A 126 -0.50 -9.72 -17.89
C THR A 126 -1.47 -9.06 -16.91
N GLY A 127 -1.30 -7.76 -16.62
CA GLY A 127 -2.08 -7.03 -15.62
C GLY A 127 -1.73 -7.38 -14.18
N LEU A 128 -0.57 -8.03 -13.96
CA LEU A 128 -0.15 -8.51 -12.65
C LEU A 128 0.74 -7.50 -11.92
N TYR A 129 0.59 -7.48 -10.59
CA TYR A 129 1.47 -6.80 -9.66
C TYR A 129 2.30 -7.82 -8.88
N GLY A 130 3.45 -7.42 -8.36
CA GLY A 130 4.29 -8.27 -7.50
C GLY A 130 5.64 -7.64 -7.20
N ASP A 131 6.41 -8.26 -6.30
CA ASP A 131 7.64 -7.66 -5.77
C ASP A 131 8.84 -7.82 -6.73
N SER A 132 10.02 -7.34 -6.31
CA SER A 132 11.26 -7.22 -7.13
C SER A 132 11.69 -8.46 -7.91
N GLY A 133 11.24 -9.65 -7.52
CA GLY A 133 11.45 -10.88 -8.27
C GLY A 133 10.69 -10.99 -9.59
N MET A 134 9.81 -10.04 -9.92
CA MET A 134 9.12 -9.96 -11.21
C MET A 134 10.03 -9.52 -12.37
N THR A 135 11.26 -9.07 -12.09
CA THR A 135 12.22 -8.61 -13.11
C THR A 135 12.88 -9.74 -13.89
N ILE A 136 12.20 -10.87 -14.10
CA ILE A 136 12.70 -11.96 -14.94
C ILE A 136 12.42 -11.59 -16.39
N PRO A 137 13.42 -11.12 -17.18
CA PRO A 137 13.17 -10.53 -18.49
C PRO A 137 12.65 -11.54 -19.52
N SER A 138 12.83 -12.85 -19.24
CA SER A 138 12.32 -13.95 -20.06
C SER A 138 10.85 -14.29 -19.81
N LEU A 139 10.23 -13.80 -18.73
CA LEU A 139 8.85 -14.13 -18.36
C LEU A 139 7.94 -12.90 -18.37
N LEU A 140 8.45 -11.75 -17.91
CA LEU A 140 7.71 -10.49 -17.86
C LEU A 140 8.55 -9.33 -18.42
N PRO A 141 8.73 -9.25 -19.75
CA PRO A 141 9.59 -8.25 -20.37
C PRO A 141 9.07 -6.82 -20.22
N ASN A 142 7.78 -6.63 -19.91
CA ASN A 142 7.17 -5.30 -19.74
C ASN A 142 6.90 -4.96 -18.27
N ALA A 143 7.51 -5.67 -17.31
CA ALA A 143 7.41 -5.32 -15.90
C ALA A 143 8.11 -3.98 -15.64
N VAL A 144 7.35 -2.97 -15.22
CA VAL A 144 7.85 -1.62 -14.90
C VAL A 144 7.78 -1.41 -13.39
N PRO A 145 8.82 -0.83 -12.77
CA PRO A 145 8.77 -0.48 -11.36
C PRO A 145 7.65 0.52 -11.09
N THR A 146 6.86 0.24 -10.06
CA THR A 146 5.86 1.15 -9.51
C THR A 146 6.47 2.01 -8.41
N LYS A 147 5.73 3.01 -7.94
CA LYS A 147 6.13 3.83 -6.78
C LYS A 147 5.87 3.18 -5.42
N PHE A 148 5.29 1.97 -5.40
CA PHE A 148 4.93 1.27 -4.18
C PHE A 148 6.05 0.29 -3.78
N TYR A 149 6.21 0.12 -2.49
CA TYR A 149 7.16 -0.78 -1.85
C TYR A 149 6.41 -1.58 -0.81
N ARG A 150 6.64 -2.90 -0.72
CA ARG A 150 5.94 -3.76 0.23
C ARG A 150 6.89 -4.72 0.91
N LEU A 151 6.82 -4.79 2.24
CA LEU A 151 7.54 -5.75 3.04
C LEU A 151 6.62 -6.37 4.09
N LEU A 152 6.67 -7.68 4.24
CA LEU A 152 5.95 -8.40 5.28
C LEU A 152 6.91 -8.62 6.45
N GLU A 153 6.40 -8.45 7.67
CA GLU A 153 7.08 -8.84 8.91
C GLU A 153 6.19 -9.83 9.66
N PHE A 154 6.81 -10.86 10.22
CA PHE A 154 6.11 -11.87 10.99
C PHE A 154 6.63 -11.86 12.42
N ASN A 155 5.72 -11.79 13.37
CA ASN A 155 6.03 -11.84 14.79
C ASN A 155 5.31 -13.05 15.39
N GLU A 156 6.06 -14.07 15.74
CA GLU A 156 5.51 -15.28 16.36
C GLU A 156 4.87 -14.96 17.72
N LYS A 157 3.74 -15.60 17.99
CA LYS A 157 3.06 -15.61 19.29
C LYS A 157 3.27 -16.98 19.92
N SER A 158 4.07 -17.01 20.97
CA SER A 158 4.23 -18.20 21.80
C SER A 158 3.12 -18.31 22.85
N CYS A 159 2.87 -19.54 23.30
CA CYS A 159 1.95 -19.85 24.41
C CYS A 159 2.32 -19.03 25.66
N SER A 160 1.34 -18.31 26.22
CA SER A 160 1.51 -17.60 27.48
C SER A 160 1.28 -18.53 28.68
N THR A 161 1.80 -18.17 29.86
CA THR A 161 1.61 -18.94 31.10
C THR A 161 0.14 -19.11 31.50
N GLU A 162 -0.71 -18.14 31.15
CA GLU A 162 -2.17 -18.22 31.37
C GLU A 162 -2.81 -19.31 30.51
N LEU A 163 -2.43 -19.41 29.24
CA LEU A 163 -2.94 -20.41 28.30
C LEU A 163 -2.40 -21.81 28.62
N GLU A 164 -1.15 -21.90 29.06
CA GLU A 164 -0.55 -23.14 29.56
C GLU A 164 -1.32 -23.67 30.78
N THR A 165 -1.62 -22.79 31.75
CA THR A 165 -2.37 -23.15 32.96
C THR A 165 -3.79 -23.60 32.63
N ALA A 166 -4.38 -23.08 31.55
CA ALA A 166 -5.67 -23.51 31.03
C ALA A 166 -5.62 -24.83 30.23
N GLY A 167 -4.44 -25.40 30.00
CA GLY A 167 -4.26 -26.64 29.24
C GLY A 167 -4.50 -26.49 27.74
N LEU A 168 -4.39 -25.26 27.20
CA LEU A 168 -4.68 -24.95 25.79
C LEU A 168 -3.46 -25.07 24.88
N CYS A 169 -2.25 -25.00 25.43
CA CYS A 169 -0.98 -25.14 24.71
C CYS A 169 0.15 -25.54 25.66
N VAL A 170 1.28 -25.96 25.09
CA VAL A 170 2.50 -26.29 25.84
C VAL A 170 3.40 -25.05 25.95
N ALA A 171 4.14 -24.92 27.06
CA ALA A 171 5.12 -23.87 27.23
C ALA A 171 6.08 -23.78 26.03
N GLY A 172 6.17 -22.59 25.42
CA GLY A 172 7.03 -22.34 24.25
C GLY A 172 6.47 -22.82 22.91
N GLU A 173 5.27 -23.40 22.87
CA GLU A 173 4.57 -23.71 21.63
C GLU A 173 4.19 -22.43 20.88
N ILE A 174 4.41 -22.41 19.56
CA ILE A 174 3.96 -21.30 18.71
C ILE A 174 2.47 -21.51 18.42
N ILE A 175 1.64 -20.64 18.98
CA ILE A 175 0.17 -20.71 18.88
C ILE A 175 -0.38 -19.80 17.77
N GLY A 176 0.45 -18.89 17.25
CA GLY A 176 0.07 -17.99 16.18
C GLY A 176 1.19 -17.09 15.72
N VAL A 177 0.90 -16.23 14.76
CA VAL A 177 1.81 -15.25 14.20
C VAL A 177 1.03 -13.97 13.90
N THR A 178 1.57 -12.82 14.28
CA THR A 178 1.12 -11.52 13.81
C THR A 178 1.85 -11.22 12.51
N VAL A 179 1.07 -11.09 11.44
CA VAL A 179 1.55 -10.68 10.13
C VAL A 179 1.34 -9.18 10.01
N THR A 180 2.44 -8.44 9.86
CA THR A 180 2.44 -7.00 9.64
C THR A 180 2.88 -6.73 8.21
N VAL A 181 1.97 -6.22 7.39
CA VAL A 181 2.26 -5.85 6.00
C VAL A 181 2.48 -4.34 5.94
N HIS A 182 3.69 -3.93 5.55
CA HIS A 182 4.04 -2.54 5.32
C HIS A 182 3.99 -2.24 3.83
N VAL A 183 3.22 -1.23 3.44
CA VAL A 183 3.22 -0.70 2.07
C VAL A 183 3.55 0.78 2.10
N ASN A 184 4.58 1.19 1.37
CA ASN A 184 5.08 2.54 1.34
C ASN A 184 5.10 3.08 -0.09
N TRP A 185 4.79 4.35 -0.26
CA TRP A 185 4.99 5.04 -1.53
C TRP A 185 5.44 6.47 -1.32
N GLN A 186 6.15 7.00 -2.32
CA GLN A 186 6.67 8.35 -2.27
C GLN A 186 5.74 9.33 -3.02
N GLN A 187 5.45 10.48 -2.39
CA GLN A 187 4.82 11.63 -3.06
C GLN A 187 5.66 12.88 -2.79
N GLY A 188 6.34 13.37 -3.82
CA GLY A 188 7.35 14.42 -3.67
C GLY A 188 8.52 13.89 -2.82
N ALA A 189 8.87 14.59 -1.76
CA ALA A 189 9.94 14.19 -0.84
C ALA A 189 9.45 13.32 0.36
N LYS A 190 8.13 13.05 0.45
CA LYS A 190 7.54 12.38 1.62
C LYS A 190 7.18 10.93 1.30
N TRP A 191 7.59 10.03 2.19
CA TRP A 191 7.08 8.67 2.26
C TRP A 191 5.74 8.62 2.99
N ASN A 192 4.79 7.90 2.41
CA ASN A 192 3.49 7.64 3.02
C ASN A 192 3.37 6.14 3.29
N PRO A 193 3.24 5.73 4.55
CA PRO A 193 3.06 4.32 4.92
C PRO A 193 1.57 3.96 5.03
N VAL A 194 1.27 2.71 4.72
CA VAL A 194 0.08 1.97 5.10
C VAL A 194 0.55 0.68 5.74
N THR A 195 0.05 0.40 6.94
CA THR A 195 0.36 -0.84 7.65
C THR A 195 -0.95 -1.59 7.91
N LEU A 196 -0.97 -2.87 7.56
CA LEU A 196 -2.05 -3.79 7.89
C LEU A 196 -1.50 -4.87 8.80
N GLU A 197 -2.14 -5.07 9.95
CA GLU A 197 -1.81 -6.11 10.90
C GLU A 197 -2.92 -7.16 10.92
N THR A 198 -2.56 -8.43 10.87
CA THR A 198 -3.49 -9.54 11.05
C THR A 198 -2.86 -10.62 11.91
N ASP A 199 -3.65 -11.18 12.80
CA ASP A 199 -3.27 -12.35 13.57
C ASP A 199 -3.72 -13.62 12.87
N LEU A 200 -2.81 -14.59 12.76
CA LEU A 200 -3.07 -15.93 12.28
C LEU A 200 -2.74 -16.90 13.40
N TYR A 201 -3.70 -17.74 13.77
CA TYR A 201 -3.50 -18.75 14.81
C TYR A 201 -3.34 -20.13 14.20
N ASN A 202 -2.68 -21.01 14.95
CA ASN A 202 -2.81 -22.45 14.76
C ASN A 202 -4.18 -22.88 15.32
N TRP A 203 -5.05 -23.41 14.48
CA TRP A 203 -6.43 -23.75 14.85
C TRP A 203 -6.80 -25.20 14.51
N GLN A 204 -5.79 -26.07 14.41
CA GLN A 204 -5.98 -27.52 14.39
C GLN A 204 -6.43 -28.06 15.75
#